data_AF-A0A812N672-F1
#
_entry.id   AF-A0A812N672-F1
#
_cell.length_a   1.000
_cell.length_b   1.000
_cell.length_c   1.000
_cell.angle_alpha   90.00
_cell.angle_beta   90.00
_cell.angle_gamma   90.00
#
_symmetry.space_group_name_H-M   'P 1'
#
loop_
_entity.id
_entity.type
_entity.pdbx_description
1 polymer ?
#
loop_
_entity_poly.entity_id
_entity_poly.type
_entity_poly.pdbx_seq_one_letter_code
_entity_poly.pdbx_strand_id
1 'polypeptide(L)'
;MAETWGRLLREHYGVRYRFFLGEGSAGASVEERRMRQELEEHNDLVFLPVTEGYRLNSRKGLLFLEWIAERAEAEFLLKTDDDVYLRPAPLFRQLHKRIPAQYAWAIFDYISPVPRDEEDNFYNAEEDFPFPVFPPYPRGVVRVLSMDVVRLLAKASQEGRLRMIYGDDPCIGVHLRQLLFDANEPLPSLTLDDFDNRVFAMEPSCHHNLWSKMTNRTWAIHHVKPEQILCMWSADLAAGYYQDGGEAGLQVDEDRELNEFPDLCTCATDESFYDRSDLDKLKEETQRVLDDDEEG
;
A
#
# COMPACT_ATOMS: atom_id res chain seq x y z
N MET A 1 -4.29 10.74 -8.27
CA MET A 1 -4.15 9.42 -8.94
C MET A 1 -4.89 9.34 -10.27
N ALA A 2 -6.21 9.59 -10.32
CA ALA A 2 -7.04 9.30 -11.50
C ALA A 2 -6.61 10.04 -12.80
N GLU A 3 -6.06 11.24 -12.67
CA GLU A 3 -5.58 12.06 -13.79
C GLU A 3 -4.10 11.82 -14.16
N THR A 4 -3.39 10.96 -13.41
CA THR A 4 -1.96 10.68 -13.60
C THR A 4 -1.73 9.22 -13.95
N TRP A 5 -0.98 8.46 -13.15
CA TRP A 5 -0.68 7.05 -13.40
C TRP A 5 -1.94 6.16 -13.35
N GLY A 6 -3.01 6.58 -12.67
CA GLY A 6 -4.32 5.92 -12.75
C GLY A 6 -4.93 5.96 -14.15
N ARG A 7 -4.69 7.05 -14.91
CA ARG A 7 -5.10 7.18 -16.31
C ARG A 7 -4.43 6.10 -17.17
N LEU A 8 -3.13 5.88 -16.97
CA LEU A 8 -2.37 4.83 -17.67
C LEU A 8 -2.91 3.43 -17.35
N LEU A 9 -3.25 3.14 -16.09
CA LEU A 9 -3.87 1.87 -15.72
C LEU A 9 -5.15 1.60 -16.51
N ARG A 10 -6.01 2.61 -16.66
CA ARG A 10 -7.28 2.51 -17.39
C ARG A 10 -7.09 2.44 -18.90
N GLU A 11 -6.29 3.33 -19.47
CA GLU A 11 -6.18 3.52 -20.93
C GLU A 11 -5.26 2.50 -21.60
N HIS A 12 -4.14 2.15 -20.97
CA HIS A 12 -3.14 1.22 -21.56
C HIS A 12 -3.36 -0.23 -21.10
N TYR A 13 -3.53 -0.44 -19.79
CA TYR A 13 -3.64 -1.78 -19.22
C TYR A 13 -5.08 -2.30 -19.11
N GLY A 14 -6.09 -1.47 -19.42
CA GLY A 14 -7.50 -1.86 -19.27
C GLY A 14 -7.92 -2.19 -17.83
N VAL A 15 -7.17 -1.70 -16.84
CA VAL A 15 -7.38 -1.99 -15.43
C VAL A 15 -8.52 -1.12 -14.90
N ARG A 16 -9.50 -1.76 -14.28
CA ARG A 16 -10.56 -1.09 -13.52
C ARG A 16 -10.12 -1.01 -12.06
N TYR A 17 -9.92 0.20 -11.55
CA TYR A 17 -9.68 0.43 -10.13
C TYR A 17 -10.94 0.95 -9.43
N ARG A 18 -10.94 0.84 -8.09
CA ARG A 18 -11.97 1.39 -7.22
C ARG A 18 -11.32 2.03 -6.01
N PHE A 19 -11.89 3.13 -5.54
CA PHE A 19 -11.55 3.77 -4.28
C PHE A 19 -12.54 3.34 -3.21
N PHE A 20 -12.04 2.87 -2.07
CA PHE A 20 -12.87 2.35 -0.99
C PHE A 20 -12.87 3.32 0.19
N LEU A 21 -14.06 3.75 0.59
CA LEU A 21 -14.28 4.62 1.74
C LEU A 21 -15.20 3.92 2.75
N GLY A 22 -15.00 4.20 4.02
CA GLY A 22 -15.96 3.90 5.07
C GLY A 22 -17.14 4.87 5.01
N GLU A 23 -18.31 4.42 5.45
CA GLU A 23 -19.44 5.31 5.69
C GLU A 23 -19.10 6.28 6.82
N GLY A 24 -19.25 7.59 6.58
CA GLY A 24 -19.13 8.60 7.62
C GLY A 24 -20.14 8.35 8.75
N SER A 25 -19.77 8.67 9.99
CA SER A 25 -20.74 8.72 11.09
C SER A 25 -21.86 9.72 10.74
N ALA A 26 -23.10 9.35 11.09
CA ALA A 26 -24.33 10.02 10.65
C ALA A 26 -24.26 11.56 10.69
N GLY A 27 -24.11 12.17 9.51
CA GLY A 27 -24.04 13.61 9.32
C GLY A 27 -23.19 13.93 8.10
N ALA A 28 -23.76 13.76 6.89
CA ALA A 28 -23.03 13.91 5.63
C ALA A 28 -22.30 15.26 5.57
N SER A 29 -20.98 15.20 5.77
CA SER A 29 -20.11 16.36 5.63
C SER A 29 -20.25 16.90 4.20
N VAL A 30 -19.86 18.16 3.98
CA VAL A 30 -19.81 18.72 2.62
C VAL A 30 -18.92 17.86 1.71
N GLU A 31 -17.88 17.25 2.28
CA GLU A 31 -16.97 16.33 1.60
C GLU A 31 -17.65 15.04 1.19
N GLU A 32 -18.44 14.41 2.06
CA GLU A 32 -19.17 13.18 1.70
C GLU A 32 -20.17 13.43 0.57
N ARG A 33 -20.83 14.59 0.55
CA ARG A 33 -21.71 14.99 -0.56
C ARG A 33 -20.93 15.19 -1.86
N ARG A 34 -19.75 15.79 -1.80
CA ARG A 34 -18.87 15.96 -2.96
C ARG A 34 -18.37 14.62 -3.48
N MET A 35 -17.97 13.71 -2.60
CA MET A 35 -17.57 12.34 -2.96
C MET A 35 -18.73 11.54 -3.57
N ARG A 36 -19.96 11.72 -3.05
CA ARG A 36 -21.15 11.08 -3.65
C ARG A 36 -21.47 11.65 -5.05
N GLN A 37 -21.18 12.92 -5.32
CA GLN A 37 -21.26 13.47 -6.67
C GLN A 37 -20.17 12.90 -7.58
N GLU A 38 -18.94 12.77 -7.07
CA GLU A 38 -17.83 12.14 -7.79
C GLU A 38 -18.13 10.66 -8.13
N LEU A 39 -18.84 9.95 -7.24
CA LEU A 39 -19.34 8.60 -7.50
C LEU A 39 -20.29 8.56 -8.71
N GLU A 40 -21.17 9.56 -8.84
CA GLU A 40 -22.09 9.66 -9.98
C GLU A 40 -21.35 10.00 -11.29
N GLU A 41 -20.25 10.76 -11.21
CA GLU A 41 -19.47 11.19 -12.37
C GLU A 41 -18.47 10.13 -12.87
N HIS A 42 -17.76 9.44 -11.96
CA HIS A 42 -16.66 8.54 -12.29
C HIS A 42 -16.96 7.05 -12.04
N ASN A 43 -17.96 6.73 -11.22
CA ASN A 43 -18.38 5.35 -10.88
C ASN A 43 -17.23 4.43 -10.42
N ASP A 44 -16.23 5.02 -9.76
CA ASP A 44 -15.05 4.34 -9.22
C ASP A 44 -14.95 4.38 -7.70
N LEU A 45 -15.84 5.10 -7.00
CA LEU A 45 -15.95 5.10 -5.54
C LEU A 45 -16.82 3.93 -5.03
N VAL A 46 -16.50 3.39 -3.85
CA VAL A 46 -17.27 2.36 -3.15
C VAL A 46 -17.31 2.69 -1.67
N PHE A 47 -18.51 2.82 -1.11
CA PHE A 47 -18.73 2.97 0.33
C PHE A 47 -18.91 1.60 0.97
N LEU A 48 -18.13 1.34 2.02
CA LEU A 48 -18.14 0.13 2.82
C LEU A 48 -18.82 0.40 4.18
N PRO A 49 -19.53 -0.59 4.75
CA PRO A 49 -20.26 -0.45 6.00
C PRO A 49 -19.32 -0.48 7.23
N VAL A 50 -18.44 0.51 7.32
CA VAL A 50 -17.47 0.72 8.39
C VAL A 50 -17.24 2.21 8.57
N THR A 51 -17.16 2.69 9.81
CA THR A 51 -16.82 4.09 10.06
C THR A 51 -15.37 4.36 9.73
N GLU A 52 -15.08 5.51 9.11
CA GLU A 52 -13.70 5.93 8.88
C GLU A 52 -12.97 6.13 10.20
N GLY A 53 -11.74 5.62 10.26
CA GLY A 53 -10.91 5.71 11.45
C GLY A 53 -9.75 4.74 11.42
N TYR A 54 -8.61 5.19 11.91
CA TYR A 54 -7.35 4.46 11.85
C TYR A 54 -7.43 3.03 12.40
N ARG A 55 -8.06 2.89 13.58
CA ARG A 55 -8.26 1.60 14.26
C ARG A 55 -9.22 0.67 13.51
N LEU A 56 -9.99 1.16 12.56
CA LEU A 56 -10.93 0.39 11.74
C LEU A 56 -10.40 0.07 10.35
N ASN A 57 -9.18 0.50 10.00
CA ASN A 57 -8.56 0.21 8.71
C ASN A 57 -8.45 -1.30 8.45
N SER A 58 -8.12 -2.11 9.46
CA SER A 58 -8.10 -3.57 9.35
C SER A 58 -9.45 -4.14 8.90
N ARG A 59 -10.55 -3.60 9.45
CA ARG A 59 -11.92 -4.03 9.09
C ARG A 59 -12.30 -3.54 7.70
N LYS A 60 -11.97 -2.29 7.36
CA LYS A 60 -12.13 -1.74 6.00
C LYS A 60 -11.38 -2.59 4.98
N GLY A 61 -10.18 -3.05 5.35
CA GLY A 61 -9.34 -4.01 4.63
C GLY A 61 -10.11 -5.28 4.24
N LEU A 62 -10.74 -5.94 5.20
CA LEU A 62 -11.52 -7.16 4.92
C LEU A 62 -12.77 -6.88 4.08
N LEU A 63 -13.51 -5.82 4.40
CA LEU A 63 -14.73 -5.47 3.67
C LEU A 63 -14.47 -5.16 2.19
N PHE A 64 -13.34 -4.53 1.84
CA PHE A 64 -13.00 -4.33 0.44
C PHE A 64 -12.62 -5.65 -0.24
N LEU A 65 -11.91 -6.57 0.45
CA LEU A 65 -11.58 -7.89 -0.10
C LEU A 65 -12.84 -8.71 -0.37
N GLU A 66 -13.81 -8.68 0.53
CA GLU A 66 -15.14 -9.29 0.32
C GLU A 66 -15.84 -8.69 -0.89
N TRP A 67 -15.88 -7.35 -0.99
CA TRP A 67 -16.51 -6.66 -2.12
C TRP A 67 -15.87 -7.06 -3.46
N ILE A 68 -14.54 -7.10 -3.51
CA ILE A 68 -13.75 -7.48 -4.68
C ILE A 68 -13.98 -8.95 -5.04
N ALA A 69 -13.94 -9.86 -4.06
CA ALA A 69 -14.10 -11.30 -4.28
C ALA A 69 -15.44 -11.63 -4.94
N GLU A 70 -16.50 -10.89 -4.62
CA GLU A 70 -17.85 -11.07 -5.17
C GLU A 70 -18.04 -10.47 -6.56
N ARG A 71 -17.28 -9.42 -6.93
CA ARG A 71 -17.58 -8.57 -8.10
C ARG A 71 -16.50 -8.56 -9.17
N ALA A 72 -15.28 -8.97 -8.84
CA ALA A 72 -14.15 -8.90 -9.75
C ALA A 72 -13.82 -10.26 -10.37
N GLU A 73 -13.84 -10.31 -11.69
CA GLU A 73 -13.19 -11.35 -12.49
C GLU A 73 -11.81 -10.85 -12.90
N ALA A 74 -10.80 -11.25 -12.14
CA ALA A 74 -9.40 -10.90 -12.36
C ALA A 74 -8.49 -12.06 -11.93
N GLU A 75 -7.23 -12.00 -12.35
CA GLU A 75 -6.17 -12.92 -11.92
C GLU A 75 -5.47 -12.43 -10.64
N PHE A 76 -5.29 -11.11 -10.55
CA PHE A 76 -4.62 -10.43 -9.46
C PHE A 76 -5.42 -9.24 -8.97
N LEU A 77 -5.34 -8.97 -7.66
CA LEU A 77 -5.73 -7.73 -7.03
C LEU A 77 -4.48 -6.89 -6.77
N LEU A 78 -4.45 -5.66 -7.25
CA LEU A 78 -3.48 -4.63 -6.89
C LEU A 78 -4.11 -3.67 -5.87
N LYS A 79 -3.57 -3.61 -4.65
CA LYS A 79 -3.90 -2.57 -3.66
C LYS A 79 -2.74 -1.59 -3.56
N THR A 80 -3.08 -0.31 -3.45
CA THR A 80 -2.17 0.79 -3.17
C THR A 80 -2.93 1.89 -2.44
N ASP A 81 -2.22 2.73 -1.69
CA ASP A 81 -2.80 3.88 -0.99
C ASP A 81 -2.91 5.10 -1.92
N ASP A 82 -3.67 6.11 -1.50
CA ASP A 82 -3.91 7.33 -2.27
C ASP A 82 -2.71 8.30 -2.26
N ASP A 83 -1.77 8.09 -1.33
CA ASP A 83 -0.50 8.80 -1.17
C ASP A 83 0.68 8.06 -1.82
N VAL A 84 0.43 7.35 -2.94
CA VAL A 84 1.44 6.59 -3.69
C VAL A 84 1.58 7.10 -5.13
N TYR A 85 2.82 7.25 -5.58
CA TYR A 85 3.16 7.38 -7.00
C TYR A 85 3.70 6.05 -7.51
N LEU A 86 3.03 5.47 -8.52
CA LEU A 86 3.38 4.18 -9.09
C LEU A 86 3.71 4.32 -10.58
N ARG A 87 4.85 3.75 -10.99
CA ARG A 87 5.19 3.39 -12.36
C ARG A 87 4.74 1.94 -12.60
N PRO A 88 3.60 1.69 -13.27
CA PRO A 88 2.99 0.35 -13.26
C PRO A 88 3.67 -0.65 -14.21
N ALA A 89 4.24 -0.21 -15.34
CA ALA A 89 4.77 -1.11 -16.37
C ALA A 89 5.71 -2.23 -15.87
N PRO A 90 6.67 -1.95 -14.97
CA PRO A 90 7.55 -2.99 -14.43
C PRO A 90 6.80 -4.06 -13.62
N LEU A 91 5.82 -3.65 -12.81
CA LEU A 91 5.00 -4.55 -12.01
C LEU A 91 4.19 -5.47 -12.93
N PHE A 92 3.51 -4.90 -13.94
CA PHE A 92 2.73 -5.69 -14.88
C PHE A 92 3.62 -6.67 -15.65
N ARG A 93 4.80 -6.23 -16.12
CA ARG A 93 5.79 -7.10 -16.77
C ARG A 93 6.20 -8.29 -15.89
N GLN A 94 6.32 -8.09 -14.58
CA GLN A 94 6.62 -9.16 -13.63
C GLN A 94 5.43 -10.11 -13.47
N LEU A 95 4.22 -9.57 -13.26
CA LEU A 95 3.02 -10.37 -13.02
C LEU A 95 2.66 -11.29 -14.20
N HIS A 96 2.89 -10.86 -15.45
CA HIS A 96 2.70 -11.72 -16.63
C HIS A 96 3.57 -13.00 -16.63
N LYS A 97 4.62 -13.05 -15.81
CA LYS A 97 5.53 -14.20 -15.68
C LYS A 97 5.23 -15.04 -14.44
N ARG A 98 4.17 -14.73 -13.71
CA ARG A 98 3.80 -15.38 -12.45
C ARG A 98 2.53 -16.19 -12.61
N ILE A 99 2.42 -17.23 -11.79
CA ILE A 99 1.21 -18.04 -11.72
C ILE A 99 0.23 -17.31 -10.79
N PRO A 100 -1.00 -16.99 -11.24
CA PRO A 100 -2.00 -16.27 -10.43
C PRO A 100 -2.70 -17.21 -9.44
N ALA A 101 -1.92 -17.95 -8.67
CA ALA A 101 -2.42 -18.86 -7.64
C ALA A 101 -1.46 -18.85 -6.45
N GLN A 102 -2.01 -18.75 -5.25
CA GLN A 102 -1.24 -18.83 -4.01
C GLN A 102 -0.06 -17.84 -4.00
N TYR A 103 -0.29 -16.61 -4.43
CA TYR A 103 0.75 -15.63 -4.71
C TYR A 103 0.46 -14.29 -4.03
N ALA A 104 1.50 -13.74 -3.40
CA ALA A 104 1.51 -12.39 -2.85
C ALA A 104 2.82 -11.69 -3.24
N TRP A 105 2.73 -10.47 -3.77
CA TRP A 105 3.88 -9.63 -4.07
C TRP A 105 3.76 -8.30 -3.34
N ALA A 106 4.82 -7.90 -2.65
CA ALA A 106 4.92 -6.63 -1.93
C ALA A 106 6.34 -6.47 -1.39
N ILE A 107 6.59 -5.35 -0.71
CA ILE A 107 7.67 -5.27 0.27
C ILE A 107 7.17 -5.88 1.59
N PHE A 108 7.76 -7.00 2.03
CA PHE A 108 7.37 -7.66 3.26
C PHE A 108 8.19 -7.17 4.45
N ASP A 109 7.52 -6.98 5.60
CA ASP A 109 8.18 -6.91 6.90
C ASP A 109 8.16 -8.29 7.56
N TYR A 110 9.31 -8.78 7.97
CA TYR A 110 9.50 -10.11 8.57
C TYR A 110 9.75 -10.09 10.07
N ILE A 111 10.06 -8.92 10.63
CA ILE A 111 10.57 -8.78 12.01
C ILE A 111 9.91 -7.62 12.76
N SER A 112 8.77 -7.14 12.27
CA SER A 112 8.01 -6.05 12.90
C SER A 112 7.56 -6.41 14.32
N PRO A 113 8.02 -5.70 15.35
CA PRO A 113 7.54 -5.90 16.71
C PRO A 113 6.08 -5.46 16.82
N VAL A 114 5.33 -6.11 17.72
CA VAL A 114 3.95 -5.72 18.02
C VAL A 114 3.96 -4.54 18.99
N PRO A 115 3.40 -3.37 18.65
CA PRO A 115 3.35 -2.24 19.57
C PRO A 115 2.51 -2.58 20.81
N ARG A 116 3.12 -2.36 21.99
CA ARG A 116 2.52 -2.66 23.30
C ARG A 116 2.22 -1.41 24.13
N ASP A 117 2.53 -0.24 23.59
CA ASP A 117 2.15 1.04 24.20
C ASP A 117 0.70 1.37 23.81
N GLU A 118 -0.18 1.59 24.80
CA GLU A 118 -1.59 1.93 24.58
C GLU A 118 -1.80 3.26 23.84
N GLU A 119 -0.78 4.12 23.85
CA GLU A 119 -0.77 5.39 23.12
C GLU A 119 -0.42 5.21 21.63
N ASP A 120 0.13 4.06 21.23
CA ASP A 120 0.42 3.75 19.84
C ASP A 120 -0.88 3.50 19.06
N ASN A 121 -1.00 4.11 17.87
CA ASN A 121 -2.16 3.91 17.00
C ASN A 121 -2.30 2.45 16.51
N PHE A 122 -1.21 1.68 16.53
CA PHE A 122 -1.10 0.26 16.21
C PHE A 122 -0.98 -0.63 17.46
N TYR A 123 -1.27 -0.11 18.65
CA TYR A 123 -1.30 -0.88 19.89
C TYR A 123 -2.10 -2.17 19.73
N ASN A 124 -1.52 -3.31 20.14
CA ASN A 124 -2.26 -4.55 20.31
C ASN A 124 -1.95 -5.13 21.69
N ALA A 125 -2.98 -5.43 22.48
CA ALA A 125 -2.82 -6.04 23.79
C ALA A 125 -2.24 -7.46 23.67
N GLU A 126 -1.48 -7.89 24.68
CA GLU A 126 -0.92 -9.25 24.72
C GLU A 126 -2.02 -10.32 24.79
N GLU A 127 -3.14 -10.00 25.42
CA GLU A 127 -4.34 -10.84 25.49
C GLU A 127 -4.96 -11.08 24.10
N ASP A 128 -4.98 -10.06 23.23
CA ASP A 128 -5.55 -10.14 21.88
C ASP A 128 -4.56 -10.78 20.89
N PHE A 129 -3.27 -10.46 21.04
CA PHE A 129 -2.19 -11.00 20.20
C PHE A 129 -0.95 -11.31 21.06
N PRO A 130 -0.75 -12.58 21.49
CA PRO A 130 0.26 -12.94 22.49
C PRO A 130 1.69 -13.07 21.91
N PHE A 131 1.87 -12.92 20.59
CA PHE A 131 3.20 -13.03 19.99
C PHE A 131 3.90 -11.68 19.99
N PRO A 132 5.22 -11.61 20.27
CA PRO A 132 5.95 -10.35 20.34
C PRO A 132 6.22 -9.72 18.97
N VAL A 133 6.10 -10.50 17.89
CA VAL A 133 6.43 -10.11 16.51
C VAL A 133 5.29 -10.53 15.60
N PHE A 134 4.89 -9.66 14.68
CA PHE A 134 3.88 -10.00 13.68
C PHE A 134 4.42 -11.03 12.69
N PRO A 135 3.57 -11.91 12.13
CA PRO A 135 3.98 -12.75 11.02
C PRO A 135 4.31 -11.89 9.78
N PRO A 136 5.03 -12.44 8.78
CA PRO A 136 5.39 -11.68 7.59
C PRO A 136 4.17 -11.02 6.94
N TYR A 137 4.25 -9.73 6.69
CA TYR A 137 3.15 -8.97 6.10
C TYR A 137 3.62 -7.96 5.04
N PRO A 138 2.82 -7.71 4.00
CA PRO A 138 3.10 -6.69 3.00
C PRO A 138 2.91 -5.28 3.60
N ARG A 139 3.89 -4.38 3.45
CA ARG A 139 3.72 -2.96 3.84
C ARG A 139 2.86 -2.20 2.81
N GLY A 140 2.28 -1.08 3.25
CA GLY A 140 1.12 -0.43 2.66
C GLY A 140 1.28 0.17 1.27
N VAL A 141 2.51 0.40 0.80
CA VAL A 141 2.80 1.12 -0.46
C VAL A 141 2.06 0.51 -1.65
N VAL A 142 2.39 -0.74 -1.99
CA VAL A 142 1.73 -1.49 -3.05
C VAL A 142 1.81 -2.97 -2.67
N ARG A 143 0.67 -3.66 -2.79
CA ARG A 143 0.63 -5.12 -2.68
C ARG A 143 -0.23 -5.73 -3.77
N VAL A 144 0.18 -6.90 -4.21
CA VAL A 144 -0.56 -7.74 -5.15
C VAL A 144 -0.89 -9.06 -4.47
N LEU A 145 -2.14 -9.49 -4.58
CA LEU A 145 -2.58 -10.82 -4.18
C LEU A 145 -3.21 -11.52 -5.38
N SER A 146 -2.94 -12.81 -5.57
CA SER A 146 -3.70 -13.61 -6.52
C SER A 146 -5.16 -13.73 -6.07
N MET A 147 -6.08 -13.78 -7.03
CA MET A 147 -7.51 -13.71 -6.74
C MET A 147 -8.06 -14.95 -6.00
N ASP A 148 -7.35 -16.09 -6.03
CA ASP A 148 -7.67 -17.25 -5.18
C ASP A 148 -7.42 -16.95 -3.69
N VAL A 149 -6.30 -16.30 -3.36
CA VAL A 149 -5.98 -15.85 -2.00
C VAL A 149 -7.00 -14.81 -1.52
N VAL A 150 -7.37 -13.85 -2.38
CA VAL A 150 -8.40 -12.84 -2.06
C VAL A 150 -9.74 -13.51 -1.73
N ARG A 151 -10.17 -14.50 -2.51
CA ARG A 151 -11.43 -15.21 -2.27
C ARG A 151 -11.40 -16.05 -1.00
N LEU A 152 -10.27 -16.66 -0.67
CA LEU A 152 -10.10 -17.41 0.59
C LEU A 152 -10.14 -16.48 1.81
N LEU A 153 -9.49 -15.31 1.73
CA LEU A 153 -9.55 -14.29 2.76
C LEU A 153 -10.99 -13.77 2.96
N ALA A 154 -11.68 -13.45 1.86
CA ALA A 154 -13.08 -13.02 1.90
C ALA A 154 -13.99 -14.07 2.54
N LYS A 155 -13.87 -15.34 2.13
CA LYS A 155 -14.64 -16.45 2.70
C LYS A 155 -14.36 -16.61 4.20
N ALA A 156 -13.09 -16.58 4.61
CA ALA A 156 -12.70 -16.71 6.01
C ALA A 156 -13.18 -15.53 6.87
N SER A 157 -13.21 -14.33 6.30
CA SER A 157 -13.78 -13.13 6.91
C SER A 157 -15.28 -13.30 7.16
N GLN A 158 -16.03 -13.69 6.12
CA GLN A 158 -17.48 -13.90 6.18
C GLN A 158 -17.87 -15.01 7.18
N GLU A 159 -17.02 -16.03 7.34
CA GLU A 159 -17.20 -17.12 8.30
C GLU A 159 -16.73 -16.76 9.72
N GLY A 160 -16.18 -15.55 9.95
CA GLY A 160 -15.71 -15.09 11.25
C GLY A 160 -14.47 -15.82 11.77
N ARG A 161 -13.65 -16.41 10.88
CA ARG A 161 -12.46 -17.19 11.24
C ARG A 161 -11.20 -16.35 11.40
N LEU A 162 -11.18 -15.14 10.85
CA LEU A 162 -10.01 -14.28 10.84
C LEU A 162 -9.89 -13.48 12.14
N ARG A 163 -8.69 -13.47 12.73
CA ARG A 163 -8.40 -12.68 13.92
C ARG A 163 -8.24 -11.22 13.52
N MET A 164 -8.97 -10.33 14.19
CA MET A 164 -8.79 -8.90 14.00
C MET A 164 -7.68 -8.38 14.92
N ILE A 165 -6.76 -7.62 14.35
CA ILE A 165 -5.73 -6.86 15.06
C ILE A 165 -5.68 -5.43 14.50
N TYR A 166 -5.10 -4.50 15.25
CA TYR A 166 -4.87 -3.14 14.77
C TYR A 166 -3.69 -3.08 13.80
N GLY A 167 -3.79 -2.21 12.80
CA GLY A 167 -2.87 -2.12 11.66
C GLY A 167 -3.30 -3.02 10.51
N ASP A 168 -3.75 -2.43 9.40
CA ASP A 168 -4.29 -3.15 8.24
C ASP A 168 -3.25 -4.02 7.52
N ASP A 169 -2.01 -3.53 7.47
CA ASP A 169 -0.86 -4.27 6.93
C ASP A 169 -0.49 -5.49 7.80
N PRO A 170 -0.18 -5.37 9.11
CA PRO A 170 -0.01 -6.53 9.98
C PRO A 170 -1.22 -7.49 9.95
N CYS A 171 -2.44 -6.95 9.92
CA CYS A 171 -3.66 -7.75 9.91
C CYS A 171 -3.72 -8.69 8.71
N ILE A 172 -3.38 -8.21 7.50
CA ILE A 172 -3.34 -9.07 6.32
C ILE A 172 -2.29 -10.19 6.46
N GLY A 173 -1.13 -9.94 7.07
CA GLY A 173 -0.12 -10.97 7.31
C GLY A 173 -0.58 -12.02 8.33
N VAL A 174 -1.28 -11.59 9.38
CA VAL A 174 -1.93 -12.51 10.33
C VAL A 174 -2.94 -13.39 9.60
N HIS A 175 -3.77 -12.83 8.71
CA HIS A 175 -4.76 -13.60 7.97
C HIS A 175 -4.13 -14.57 6.97
N LEU A 176 -3.10 -14.16 6.23
CA LEU A 176 -2.35 -15.04 5.32
C LEU A 176 -1.75 -16.22 6.09
N ARG A 177 -1.16 -15.96 7.28
CA ARG A 177 -0.67 -17.02 8.16
C ARG A 177 -1.79 -17.92 8.68
N GLN A 178 -2.94 -17.36 9.06
CA GLN A 178 -4.09 -18.16 9.49
C GLN A 178 -4.58 -19.09 8.38
N LEU A 179 -4.65 -18.63 7.13
CA LEU A 179 -5.05 -19.48 5.99
C LEU A 179 -4.06 -20.63 5.74
N LEU A 180 -2.75 -20.38 5.86
CA LEU A 180 -1.72 -21.43 5.71
C LEU A 180 -1.85 -22.55 6.76
N PHE A 181 -2.33 -22.23 7.95
CA PHE A 181 -2.46 -23.16 9.07
C PHE A 181 -3.92 -23.43 9.47
N ASP A 182 -4.87 -23.13 8.59
CA ASP A 182 -6.28 -23.38 8.86
C ASP A 182 -6.52 -24.90 8.92
N ALA A 183 -7.11 -25.37 10.01
CA ALA A 183 -7.29 -26.80 10.24
C ALA A 183 -8.35 -27.43 9.32
N ASN A 184 -9.27 -26.64 8.78
CA ASN A 184 -10.40 -27.11 7.97
C ASN A 184 -10.16 -26.91 6.48
N GLU A 185 -9.58 -25.77 6.08
CA GLU A 185 -9.32 -25.40 4.69
C GLU A 185 -7.92 -24.78 4.54
N PRO A 186 -6.85 -25.57 4.73
CA PRO A 186 -5.49 -25.05 4.67
C PRO A 186 -5.14 -24.62 3.25
N LEU A 187 -4.50 -23.45 3.14
CA LEU A 187 -3.82 -23.03 1.93
C LEU A 187 -2.55 -23.89 1.75
N PRO A 188 -2.40 -24.67 0.67
CA PRO A 188 -1.29 -25.63 0.54
C PRO A 188 0.10 -24.98 0.54
N SER A 189 0.21 -23.81 -0.06
CA SER A 189 1.42 -22.99 -0.08
C SER A 189 1.05 -21.52 -0.31
N LEU A 190 1.98 -20.62 -0.04
CA LEU A 190 1.86 -19.21 -0.40
C LEU A 190 3.24 -18.73 -0.82
N THR A 191 3.34 -18.24 -2.06
CA THR A 191 4.53 -17.58 -2.58
C THR A 191 4.52 -16.14 -2.12
N LEU A 192 5.51 -15.75 -1.33
CA LEU A 192 5.82 -14.35 -1.04
C LEU A 192 6.92 -13.91 -2.01
N ASP A 193 6.59 -13.02 -2.95
CA ASP A 193 7.55 -12.44 -3.91
C ASP A 193 7.91 -11.02 -3.47
N ASP A 194 9.12 -10.87 -2.93
CA ASP A 194 9.65 -9.62 -2.36
C ASP A 194 11.04 -9.26 -2.94
N PHE A 195 11.40 -9.85 -4.08
CA PHE A 195 12.79 -9.96 -4.56
C PHE A 195 13.50 -8.64 -4.91
N ASP A 196 12.81 -7.50 -4.98
CA ASP A 196 13.46 -6.21 -5.23
C ASP A 196 12.93 -5.10 -4.31
N ASN A 197 13.34 -5.12 -3.04
CA ASN A 197 13.04 -4.03 -2.09
C ASN A 197 13.62 -2.66 -2.51
N ARG A 198 14.44 -2.58 -3.57
CA ARG A 198 15.02 -1.33 -4.09
C ARG A 198 14.10 -0.64 -5.10
N VAL A 199 12.97 -1.26 -5.48
CA VAL A 199 11.96 -0.61 -6.33
C VAL A 199 11.02 0.30 -5.55
N PHE A 200 11.10 0.30 -4.22
CA PHE A 200 10.27 1.11 -3.34
C PHE A 200 11.07 2.25 -2.70
N ALA A 201 10.45 3.42 -2.62
CA ALA A 201 10.85 4.50 -1.71
C ALA A 201 9.70 4.75 -0.74
N MET A 202 9.96 4.62 0.57
CA MET A 202 8.96 4.85 1.62
C MET A 202 8.69 6.34 1.83
N GLU A 203 9.50 7.21 1.23
CA GLU A 203 9.32 8.66 1.27
C GLU A 203 9.81 9.29 -0.03
N PRO A 204 9.25 10.46 -0.42
CA PRO A 204 9.68 11.19 -1.60
C PRO A 204 10.95 12.02 -1.33
N SER A 205 12.07 11.34 -1.06
CA SER A 205 13.37 11.98 -0.83
C SER A 205 14.48 11.30 -1.63
N CYS A 206 15.47 12.10 -2.03
CA CYS A 206 16.70 11.63 -2.68
C CYS A 206 17.92 11.68 -1.77
N HIS A 207 17.71 12.01 -0.49
CA HIS A 207 18.80 12.18 0.45
C HIS A 207 19.62 10.89 0.61
N HIS A 208 20.94 11.00 0.44
CA HIS A 208 21.82 9.83 0.31
C HIS A 208 21.86 8.93 1.56
N ASN A 209 21.58 9.50 2.74
CA ASN A 209 21.55 8.80 4.04
C ASN A 209 20.22 8.08 4.34
N LEU A 210 19.19 8.24 3.51
CA LEU A 210 17.93 7.51 3.69
C LEU A 210 18.06 6.11 3.09
N TRP A 211 17.68 5.10 3.88
CA TRP A 211 17.67 3.70 3.45
C TRP A 211 16.70 3.47 2.28
N SER A 212 15.54 4.13 2.31
CA SER A 212 14.48 3.99 1.30
C SER A 212 14.32 5.27 0.47
N LYS A 213 15.43 5.73 -0.11
CA LYS A 213 15.46 6.89 -1.02
C LYS A 213 14.98 6.55 -2.42
N MET A 214 14.51 7.57 -3.14
CA MET A 214 14.23 7.48 -4.56
C MET A 214 15.53 7.28 -5.36
N THR A 215 15.45 6.42 -6.37
CA THR A 215 16.53 6.13 -7.31
C THR A 215 15.97 5.99 -8.72
N ASN A 216 16.85 5.86 -9.72
CA ASN A 216 16.48 5.53 -11.09
C ASN A 216 15.92 4.10 -11.28
N ARG A 217 15.76 3.32 -10.19
CA ARG A 217 15.10 2.01 -10.16
C ARG A 217 13.77 2.03 -9.40
N THR A 218 13.38 3.15 -8.80
CA THR A 218 12.18 3.23 -7.97
C THR A 218 10.92 3.27 -8.83
N TRP A 219 9.99 2.36 -8.56
CA TRP A 219 8.70 2.23 -9.24
C TRP A 219 7.56 2.75 -8.38
N ALA A 220 7.64 2.55 -7.06
CA ALA A 220 6.62 2.94 -6.11
C ALA A 220 7.21 3.87 -5.05
N ILE A 221 6.60 5.03 -4.89
CA ILE A 221 7.02 6.05 -3.94
C ILE A 221 5.84 6.32 -3.02
N HIS A 222 6.03 6.14 -1.72
CA HIS A 222 5.01 6.32 -0.70
C HIS A 222 5.06 7.70 -0.06
N HIS A 223 4.00 8.06 0.67
CA HIS A 223 3.82 9.35 1.35
C HIS A 223 4.01 10.56 0.43
N VAL A 224 3.54 10.44 -0.82
CA VAL A 224 3.55 11.54 -1.79
C VAL A 224 2.27 12.36 -1.72
N LYS A 225 2.43 13.69 -1.65
CA LYS A 225 1.31 14.62 -1.73
C LYS A 225 0.76 14.72 -3.16
N PRO A 226 -0.48 15.18 -3.36
CA PRO A 226 -1.07 15.35 -4.69
C PRO A 226 -0.21 16.18 -5.66
N GLU A 227 0.39 17.27 -5.18
CA GLU A 227 1.30 18.12 -5.94
C GLU A 227 2.60 17.40 -6.36
N GLN A 228 3.10 16.49 -5.53
CA GLN A 228 4.27 15.68 -5.83
C GLN A 228 3.93 14.61 -6.87
N ILE A 229 2.76 13.96 -6.76
CA ILE A 229 2.24 13.03 -7.78
C ILE A 229 2.18 13.73 -9.16
N LEU A 230 1.66 14.95 -9.20
CA LEU A 230 1.57 15.74 -10.45
C LEU A 230 2.95 16.12 -10.99
N CYS A 231 3.88 16.53 -10.12
CA CYS A 231 5.26 16.81 -10.50
C CYS A 231 5.95 15.58 -11.09
N MET A 232 5.88 14.44 -10.39
CA MET A 232 6.52 13.19 -10.79
C MET A 232 5.95 12.68 -12.13
N TRP A 233 4.63 12.73 -12.27
CA TRP A 233 3.95 12.41 -13.53
C TRP A 233 4.42 13.29 -14.69
N SER A 234 4.51 14.60 -14.46
CA SER A 234 4.97 15.56 -15.47
C SER A 234 6.43 15.34 -15.86
N ALA A 235 7.29 15.00 -14.89
CA ALA A 235 8.69 14.67 -15.14
C ALA A 235 8.82 13.41 -16.00
N ASP A 236 8.05 12.36 -15.70
CA ASP A 236 8.04 11.13 -16.50
C ASP A 236 7.52 11.36 -17.93
N LEU A 237 6.49 12.20 -18.12
CA LEU A 237 6.01 12.63 -19.43
C LEU A 237 7.07 13.44 -20.21
N ALA A 238 7.69 14.42 -19.55
CA ALA A 238 8.71 15.27 -20.18
C ALA A 238 9.96 14.48 -20.61
N ALA A 239 10.30 13.44 -19.85
CA ALA A 239 11.38 12.51 -20.18
C ALA A 239 10.98 11.42 -21.19
N GLY A 240 9.74 11.46 -21.70
CA GLY A 240 9.22 10.52 -22.69
C GLY A 240 9.04 9.09 -22.17
N TYR A 241 9.02 8.90 -20.84
CA TYR A 241 8.71 7.60 -20.23
C TYR A 241 7.25 7.22 -20.48
N TYR A 242 6.36 8.19 -20.35
CA TYR A 242 4.98 8.09 -20.84
C TYR A 242 4.81 8.93 -22.11
N GLN A 243 4.03 8.43 -23.05
CA GLN A 243 3.73 9.13 -24.30
C GLN A 243 2.22 9.28 -24.42
N ASP A 244 1.75 10.51 -24.64
CA ASP A 244 0.34 10.74 -24.97
C ASP A 244 0.13 10.45 -26.47
N GLY A 245 -0.44 9.29 -26.77
CA GLY A 245 -0.74 8.85 -28.13
C GLY A 245 -1.97 9.51 -28.74
N GLY A 246 -2.58 10.50 -28.06
CA GLY A 246 -3.80 11.16 -28.52
C GLY A 246 -4.97 10.17 -28.57
N GLU A 247 -5.46 9.87 -29.77
CA GLU A 247 -6.56 8.90 -29.97
C GLU A 247 -6.17 7.46 -29.55
N ALA A 248 -4.89 7.12 -29.55
CA ALA A 248 -4.40 5.82 -29.09
C ALA A 248 -4.28 5.70 -27.56
N GLY A 249 -4.61 6.77 -26.82
CA GLY A 249 -4.45 6.83 -25.37
C GLY A 249 -3.00 6.94 -24.91
N LEU A 250 -2.79 6.92 -23.59
CA LEU A 250 -1.46 6.85 -23.00
C LEU A 250 -0.73 5.56 -23.37
N GLN A 251 0.56 5.68 -23.70
CA GLN A 251 1.44 4.58 -24.06
C GLN A 251 2.69 4.60 -23.17
N VAL A 252 3.28 3.43 -22.96
CA VAL A 252 4.55 3.25 -22.25
C VAL A 252 5.40 2.23 -22.99
N ASP A 253 6.70 2.50 -23.11
CA ASP A 253 7.65 1.55 -23.67
C ASP A 253 7.91 0.42 -22.66
N GLU A 254 7.24 -0.71 -22.89
CA GLU A 254 7.37 -1.90 -22.06
C GLU A 254 8.68 -2.66 -22.26
N ASP A 255 9.51 -2.30 -23.25
CA ASP A 255 10.82 -2.90 -23.48
C ASP A 255 11.96 -2.09 -22.83
N ARG A 256 11.69 -0.84 -22.43
CA ARG A 256 12.64 0.01 -21.71
C ARG A 256 13.22 -0.72 -20.48
N GLU A 257 14.54 -0.57 -20.29
CA GLU A 257 15.21 -1.18 -19.14
C GLU A 257 14.65 -0.62 -17.83
N LEU A 258 14.37 -1.53 -16.88
CA LEU A 258 13.79 -1.22 -15.56
C LEU A 258 14.74 -0.46 -14.62
N ASN A 259 15.87 0.02 -15.14
CA ASN A 259 16.97 0.60 -14.40
C ASN A 259 17.22 2.07 -14.80
N GLU A 260 16.43 2.61 -15.73
CA GLU A 260 16.67 3.92 -16.36
C GLU A 260 15.43 4.81 -16.29
N PHE A 261 14.77 4.85 -15.14
CA PHE A 261 13.67 5.79 -14.99
C PHE A 261 14.18 7.24 -14.94
N PRO A 262 13.34 8.19 -15.39
CA PRO A 262 13.59 9.60 -15.18
C PRO A 262 13.86 9.92 -13.71
N ASP A 263 14.78 10.86 -13.49
CA ASP A 263 15.05 11.39 -12.15
C ASP A 263 13.83 12.17 -11.64
N LEU A 264 13.44 11.91 -10.40
CA LEU A 264 12.31 12.52 -9.72
C LEU A 264 12.72 13.40 -8.54
N CYS A 265 14.03 13.59 -8.29
CA CYS A 265 14.51 14.34 -7.13
C CYS A 265 14.05 15.81 -7.11
N THR A 266 13.73 16.41 -8.27
CA THR A 266 13.16 17.76 -8.32
C THR A 266 11.74 17.84 -7.74
N CYS A 267 11.05 16.71 -7.61
CA CYS A 267 9.72 16.59 -7.00
C CYS A 267 9.80 16.18 -5.51
N ALA A 268 10.99 15.88 -5.01
CA ALA A 268 11.22 15.57 -3.61
C ALA A 268 11.02 16.82 -2.75
N THR A 269 10.46 16.63 -1.56
CA THR A 269 10.52 17.62 -0.49
C THR A 269 11.67 17.24 0.43
N ASP A 270 12.90 17.54 0.00
CA ASP A 270 14.05 17.49 0.90
C ASP A 270 13.98 18.75 1.80
N GLU A 271 12.95 18.82 2.65
CA GLU A 271 13.12 19.55 3.92
C GLU A 271 14.30 18.89 4.61
N SER A 272 15.25 19.68 5.10
CA SER A 272 16.53 19.16 5.55
C SER A 272 16.27 18.01 6.53
N PHE A 273 16.99 16.89 6.39
CA PHE A 273 16.86 15.72 7.28
C PHE A 273 16.98 16.11 8.78
N TYR A 274 17.54 17.29 9.07
CA TYR A 274 17.68 17.90 10.39
C TYR A 274 16.47 18.72 10.88
N ASP A 275 15.57 19.17 10.01
CA ASP A 275 14.35 19.87 10.41
C ASP A 275 13.21 18.90 10.79
N ARG A 276 13.43 17.60 10.68
CA ARG A 276 12.48 16.58 11.09
C ARG A 276 12.53 16.38 12.60
N SER A 277 11.53 16.94 13.28
CA SER A 277 11.36 16.90 14.74
C SER A 277 11.41 15.50 15.37
N ASP A 278 11.24 14.44 14.58
CA ASP A 278 11.26 13.06 15.07
C ASP A 278 12.67 12.56 15.36
N LEU A 279 13.69 13.07 14.66
CA LEU A 279 15.09 12.77 14.96
C LEU A 279 15.59 13.49 16.20
N ASP A 280 15.08 14.70 16.46
CA ASP A 280 15.39 15.41 17.70
C ASP A 280 14.67 14.76 18.89
N LYS A 281 13.44 14.26 18.71
CA LYS A 281 12.77 13.41 19.71
C LYS A 281 13.54 12.11 19.96
N LEU A 282 13.98 11.41 18.91
CA LEU A 282 14.79 10.19 19.03
C LEU A 282 16.15 10.46 19.71
N LYS A 283 16.78 11.60 19.43
CA LYS A 283 18.01 12.02 20.13
C LYS A 283 17.73 12.37 21.59
N GLU A 284 16.64 13.07 21.89
CA GLU A 284 16.24 13.39 23.27
C GLU A 284 15.91 12.13 24.07
N GLU A 285 15.21 11.17 23.47
CA GLU A 285 14.91 9.87 24.09
C GLU A 285 16.17 9.03 24.28
N THR A 286 17.04 8.98 23.27
CA THR A 286 18.33 8.28 23.38
C THR A 286 19.22 8.92 24.45
N GLN A 287 19.23 10.24 24.55
CA GLN A 287 20.01 10.97 25.56
C GLN A 287 19.44 10.73 26.97
N ARG A 288 18.11 10.74 27.14
CA ARG A 288 17.48 10.39 28.43
C ARG A 288 17.86 8.98 28.89
N VAL A 289 17.84 7.99 27.99
CA VAL A 289 18.21 6.61 28.32
C VAL A 289 19.69 6.51 28.75
N LEU A 290 20.58 7.25 28.09
CA LEU A 290 22.00 7.27 28.43
C LEU A 290 22.28 7.99 29.75
N ASP A 291 21.55 9.07 30.05
CA ASP A 291 21.69 9.83 31.30
C ASP A 291 21.14 9.03 32.50
N ASP A 292 20.06 8.26 32.31
CA ASP A 292 19.49 7.38 33.35
C ASP A 292 20.41 6.18 33.68
N ASP A 293 21.21 5.71 32.72
CA ASP A 293 22.20 4.63 32.92
C ASP A 293 23.50 5.12 33.62
N GLU A 294 23.77 6.44 33.64
CA GLU A 294 24.93 7.01 34.35
C GLU A 294 24.64 7.40 35.81
N GLU A 295 23.37 7.49 36.22
CA GLU A 295 22.96 7.81 37.59
C GLU A 295 22.61 6.57 38.48
N GLY A 296 22.71 5.35 37.94
CA GLY A 296 22.47 4.07 38.64
C GLY A 296 23.71 3.33 39.12
#